data_AF-A0AAU9PTE8-F1
#
_entry.id   AF-A0AAU9PTE8-F1
#
_cell.length_a   1.000
_cell.length_b   1.000
_cell.length_c   1.000
_cell.angle_alpha   90.00
_cell.angle_beta   90.00
_cell.angle_gamma   90.00
#
_symmetry.space_group_name_H-M   'P 1'
#
loop_
_entity.id
_entity.type
_entity.pdbx_description
1 polymer ?
#
loop_
_entity_poly.entity_id
_entity_poly.type
_entity_poly.pdbx_seq_one_letter_code
_entity_poly.pdbx_strand_id
1 'polypeptide(L)'
;MACTAKITMDAIISVYKGGFLGLKASVVDVGGGTGVAISEFVKTYPHLKGINFDLPHVISTAPTYDGVTHVVGDMFKAIPLAETIFMKESFVNCS
;
A
#
# COMPACT_ATOMS: atom_id res chain seq x y z
N MET A 1 -8.53 12.77 -3.55
CA MET A 1 -8.46 11.76 -2.45
C MET A 1 -7.03 11.35 -2.08
N ALA A 2 -5.97 12.10 -2.45
CA ALA A 2 -4.58 11.79 -2.04
C ALA A 2 -4.20 12.40 -0.66
N CYS A 3 -4.64 13.63 -0.37
CA CYS A 3 -4.35 14.30 0.91
C CYS A 3 -4.92 13.52 2.11
N THR A 4 -6.13 12.98 1.99
CA THR A 4 -6.76 12.18 3.06
C THR A 4 -5.97 10.92 3.34
N ALA A 5 -5.46 10.23 2.30
CA ALA A 5 -4.65 9.03 2.46
C ALA A 5 -3.40 9.31 3.30
N LYS A 6 -2.69 10.41 3.03
CA LYS A 6 -1.52 10.81 3.81
C LYS A 6 -1.84 11.06 5.28
N ILE A 7 -2.85 11.89 5.57
CA ILE A 7 -3.25 12.21 6.95
C ILE A 7 -3.64 10.94 7.73
N THR A 8 -4.38 10.02 7.10
CA THR A 8 -4.76 8.76 7.74
C THR A 8 -3.53 7.87 8.00
N MET A 9 -2.61 7.76 7.05
CA MET A 9 -1.41 6.94 7.22
C MET A 9 -0.49 7.51 8.31
N ASP A 10 -0.30 8.83 8.36
CA ASP A 10 0.46 9.49 9.42
C ASP A 10 -0.13 9.16 10.80
N ALA A 11 -1.46 9.22 10.94
CA ALA A 11 -2.15 8.87 12.17
C ALA A 11 -1.96 7.38 12.54
N ILE A 12 -2.14 6.45 11.58
CA ILE A 12 -1.99 5.01 11.80
C ILE A 12 -0.55 4.67 12.21
N ILE A 13 0.44 5.21 11.50
CA ILE A 13 1.86 5.03 11.80
C ILE A 13 2.18 5.57 13.20
N SER A 14 1.58 6.70 13.59
CA SER A 14 1.83 7.30 14.91
C SER A 14 1.33 6.44 16.08
N VAL A 15 0.20 5.74 15.89
CA VAL A 15 -0.48 4.95 16.94
C VAL A 15 -0.02 3.48 16.94
N TYR A 16 0.27 2.90 15.77
CA TYR A 16 0.50 1.46 15.61
C TYR A 16 1.96 1.11 15.26
N LYS A 17 2.93 1.81 15.84
CA LYS A 17 4.37 1.59 15.57
C LYS A 17 4.81 0.14 15.82
N GLY A 18 4.35 -0.46 16.91
CA GLY A 18 4.79 -1.80 17.33
C GLY A 18 4.43 -2.91 16.33
N GLY A 19 3.26 -2.84 15.68
CA GLY A 19 2.86 -3.84 14.70
C GLY A 19 3.63 -3.73 13.38
N PHE A 20 4.05 -2.52 13.00
CA PHE A 20 4.83 -2.30 11.78
C PHE A 20 6.32 -2.54 11.96
N LEU A 21 6.88 -2.32 13.15
CA LEU A 21 8.29 -2.67 13.46
C LEU A 21 8.57 -4.18 13.39
N GLY A 22 7.54 -5.02 13.52
CA GLY A 22 7.66 -6.48 13.44
C GLY A 22 7.62 -7.03 12.02
N LEU A 23 7.32 -6.21 11.00
CA LEU A 23 7.25 -6.65 9.61
C LEU A 23 8.66 -6.85 9.05
N LYS A 24 8.92 -7.96 8.36
CA LYS A 24 10.30 -8.40 8.11
C LYS A 24 10.83 -8.34 6.68
N ALA A 25 10.01 -8.05 5.67
CA ALA A 25 10.55 -7.87 4.31
C ALA A 25 9.62 -7.14 3.34
N SER A 26 8.32 -7.44 3.35
CA SER A 26 7.42 -6.94 2.30
C SER A 26 6.00 -6.65 2.78
N VAL A 27 5.44 -5.57 2.25
CA VAL A 27 4.05 -5.20 2.45
C VAL A 27 3.40 -4.89 1.10
N VAL A 28 2.23 -5.46 0.85
CA VAL A 28 1.39 -5.15 -0.31
C VAL A 28 0.20 -4.30 0.12
N ASP A 29 -0.01 -3.18 -0.57
CA ASP A 29 -1.22 -2.37 -0.49
C ASP A 29 -2.16 -2.77 -1.63
N VAL A 30 -3.24 -3.48 -1.31
CA VAL A 30 -4.22 -3.99 -2.28
C VAL A 30 -5.33 -2.98 -2.48
N GLY A 31 -5.51 -2.49 -3.70
CA GLY A 31 -6.37 -1.33 -3.98
C GLY A 31 -5.74 -0.02 -3.49
N GLY A 32 -4.41 0.06 -3.52
CA GLY A 32 -3.65 1.22 -3.02
C GLY A 32 -3.75 2.48 -3.90
N GLY A 33 -4.48 2.40 -5.02
CA GLY A 33 -4.68 3.50 -5.93
C GLY A 33 -3.37 3.93 -6.60
N THR A 34 -3.06 5.21 -6.50
CA THR A 34 -1.79 5.77 -6.98
C THR A 34 -0.59 5.40 -6.10
N GLY A 35 -0.78 4.75 -4.95
CA GLY A 35 0.32 4.28 -4.10
C GLY A 35 0.83 5.30 -3.07
N VAL A 36 0.08 6.38 -2.80
CA VAL A 36 0.46 7.41 -1.82
C VAL A 36 0.66 6.80 -0.43
N ALA A 37 -0.25 5.91 0.00
CA ALA A 37 -0.24 5.32 1.32
C ALA A 37 1.01 4.45 1.55
N ILE A 38 1.27 3.51 0.64
CA ILE A 38 2.46 2.65 0.69
C ILE A 38 3.76 3.45 0.56
N SER A 39 3.75 4.58 -0.16
CA SER A 39 4.93 5.46 -0.27
C SER A 39 5.31 6.09 1.08
N GLU A 40 4.34 6.54 1.86
CA GLU A 40 4.59 7.13 3.19
C GLU A 40 5.07 6.06 4.18
N PHE A 41 4.55 4.84 4.00
CA PHE A 41 4.93 3.68 4.78
C PHE A 41 6.40 3.29 4.57
N VAL A 42 6.84 3.18 3.31
CA VAL A 42 8.24 2.86 2.98
C VAL A 42 9.19 4.01 3.35
N LYS A 43 8.75 5.28 3.26
CA LYS A 43 9.54 6.42 3.76
C LYS A 43 9.79 6.33 5.27
N THR A 44 8.78 5.92 6.03
CA THR A 44 8.91 5.76 7.49
C THR A 44 9.71 4.52 7.85
N TYR A 45 9.54 3.44 7.09
CA TYR A 45 10.17 2.15 7.32
C TYR A 45 10.98 1.71 6.09
N PRO A 46 12.17 2.30 5.85
CA PRO A 46 12.94 2.07 4.63
C PRO A 46 13.49 0.64 4.49
N HIS A 47 13.42 -0.17 5.55
CA HIS A 47 13.77 -1.59 5.52
C HIS A 47 12.68 -2.46 4.88
N LEU A 48 11.48 -1.94 4.68
CA LEU A 48 10.36 -2.66 4.08
C LEU A 48 10.30 -2.39 2.57
N LYS A 49 10.00 -3.45 1.80
CA LYS A 49 9.65 -3.31 0.39
C LYS A 49 8.16 -3.10 0.24
N GLY A 50 7.76 -1.96 -0.31
CA GLY A 50 6.36 -1.65 -0.60
C GLY A 50 5.94 -2.17 -1.96
N ILE A 51 4.78 -2.81 -2.04
CA ILE A 51 4.14 -3.21 -3.29
C ILE A 51 2.80 -2.48 -3.38
N ASN A 52 2.61 -1.63 -4.38
CA ASN A 52 1.30 -1.06 -4.68
C ASN A 52 0.60 -1.98 -5.70
N PHE A 53 -0.55 -2.54 -5.35
CA PHE A 53 -1.29 -3.45 -6.21
C PHE A 53 -2.67 -2.89 -6.56
N ASP A 54 -2.91 -2.63 -7.85
CA ASP A 54 -4.18 -2.12 -8.34
C ASP A 54 -4.43 -2.48 -9.81
N LEU A 55 -5.59 -2.09 -10.34
CA LEU A 55 -6.00 -2.32 -11.71
C LEU A 55 -5.10 -1.57 -12.72
N PRO A 56 -4.99 -2.08 -13.97
CA PRO A 56 -4.09 -1.51 -14.97
C PRO A 56 -4.30 -0.02 -15.24
N HIS A 57 -5.56 0.43 -15.26
CA HIS A 57 -5.92 1.81 -15.56
C HIS A 57 -5.57 2.79 -14.42
N VAL A 58 -5.41 2.28 -13.20
CA VAL A 58 -5.05 3.08 -12.03
C VAL A 58 -3.53 3.21 -11.97
N ILE A 59 -2.82 2.07 -12.06
CA ILE A 59 -1.36 2.03 -12.00
C ILE A 59 -0.71 2.80 -13.15
N SER A 60 -1.33 2.87 -14.33
CA SER A 60 -0.80 3.66 -15.46
C SER A 60 -0.68 5.17 -15.15
N THR A 61 -1.42 5.67 -14.16
CA THR A 61 -1.39 7.07 -13.72
C THR A 61 -0.60 7.26 -12.42
N ALA A 62 -0.07 6.17 -11.84
CA ALA A 62 0.65 6.23 -10.58
C ALA A 62 2.06 6.82 -10.79
N PRO A 63 2.48 7.79 -9.97
CA PRO A 63 3.85 8.29 -10.01
C PRO A 63 4.80 7.26 -9.41
N THR A 64 6.06 7.30 -9.83
CA THR A 64 7.10 6.44 -9.27
C THR A 64 7.49 6.89 -7.87
N TYR A 65 7.56 5.97 -6.92
CA TYR A 65 8.06 6.21 -5.57
C TYR A 65 9.24 5.31 -5.25
N ASP A 66 10.26 5.87 -4.60
CA ASP A 66 11.42 5.10 -4.16
C ASP A 66 11.01 4.04 -3.13
N GLY A 67 11.46 2.80 -3.36
CA GLY A 67 11.14 1.66 -2.50
C GLY A 67 9.72 1.09 -2.66
N VAL A 68 8.95 1.59 -3.64
CA VAL A 68 7.63 1.05 -4.00
C VAL A 68 7.68 0.40 -5.38
N THR A 69 7.15 -0.81 -5.49
CA THR A 69 6.95 -1.52 -6.77
C THR A 69 5.47 -1.52 -7.11
N HIS A 70 5.11 -1.00 -8.28
CA HIS A 70 3.74 -1.05 -8.79
C HIS A 70 3.50 -2.38 -9.50
N VAL A 71 2.50 -3.13 -9.05
CA VAL A 71 2.07 -4.40 -9.63
C VAL A 71 0.64 -4.27 -10.10
N VAL A 72 0.41 -4.69 -11.34
CA VAL A 72 -0.91 -4.64 -11.96
C VAL A 72 -1.61 -5.98 -11.75
N GLY A 73 -2.87 -5.96 -11.34
CA GLY A 73 -3.69 -7.16 -11.31
C GLY A 73 -5.09 -6.95 -10.77
N ASP A 74 -5.78 -8.06 -10.55
CA ASP A 74 -7.14 -8.11 -10.02
C ASP A 74 -7.13 -8.91 -8.71
N MET A 75 -7.47 -8.23 -7.61
CA MET A 75 -7.44 -8.80 -6.27
C MET A 75 -8.39 -9.98 -6.09
N PHE A 76 -9.45 -10.07 -6.90
CA PHE A 76 -10.40 -11.19 -6.87
C PHE A 76 -9.86 -12.44 -7.57
N LYS A 77 -8.81 -12.30 -8.40
CA LYS A 77 -8.15 -13.42 -9.09
C LYS A 77 -6.92 -13.88 -8.34
N ALA A 78 -6.02 -12.95 -8.04
CA ALA A 78 -4.77 -13.24 -7.36
C ALA A 78 -4.20 -11.97 -6.72
N ILE A 79 -3.66 -12.14 -5.52
CA ILE A 79 -2.90 -11.11 -4.81
C ILE A 79 -1.42 -11.52 -4.87
N PRO A 80 -0.48 -10.60 -5.12
CA PRO A 80 0.94 -10.92 -5.13
C PRO A 80 1.40 -11.42 -3.76
N LEU A 81 2.36 -12.34 -3.76
CA LEU A 81 2.91 -12.90 -2.53
C LEU A 81 3.65 -11.81 -1.76
N ALA A 82 3.20 -11.54 -0.53
CA ALA A 82 3.84 -10.65 0.41
C ALA A 82 3.64 -11.18 1.83
N GLU A 83 4.51 -10.78 2.75
CA GLU A 83 4.40 -11.18 4.16
C GLU A 83 3.27 -10.45 4.88
N THR A 84 2.90 -9.27 4.40
CA THR A 84 1.84 -8.46 5.00
C THR A 84 0.97 -7.85 3.91
N ILE A 85 -0.34 -7.99 4.10
CA ILE A 85 -1.35 -7.39 3.24
C ILE A 85 -1.96 -6.22 4.00
N PHE A 86 -1.90 -5.05 3.39
CA PHE A 86 -2.55 -3.83 3.84
C PHE A 86 -3.71 -3.51 2.88
N MET A 87 -4.87 -3.17 3.45
CA MET A 87 -6.07 -2.78 2.71
C MET A 87 -6.74 -1.63 3.45
N LYS A 88 -6.79 -0.46 2.82
CA LYS A 88 -7.35 0.76 3.44
C LYS A 88 -8.86 0.90 3.23
N GLU A 89 -9.35 0.65 2.02
CA GLU A 89 -10.76 0.94 1.62
C GLU A 89 -11.40 -0.12 0.72
N SER A 90 -10.67 -1.17 0.34
CA SER A 90 -11.03 -2.09 -0.75
C SER A 90 -12.25 -2.99 -0.47
N PHE A 91 -12.63 -3.16 0.80
CA PHE A 91 -13.71 -4.08 1.20
C PHE A 91 -15.14 -3.49 1.11
N VAL A 92 -15.29 -2.17 0.98
CA VAL A 92 -16.62 -1.52 1.09
C VAL A 92 -17.41 -1.57 -0.22
N ASN A 93 -16.78 -1.95 -1.33
CA ASN A 93 -17.36 -1.94 -2.68
C ASN A 93 -17.46 -3.34 -3.33
N CYS A 94 -17.69 -4.40 -2.54
CA CYS A 94 -18.03 -5.69 -3.11
C CYS A 94 -19.53 -5.68 -3.49
N SER A 95 -19.84 -5.41 -4.76
CA SER A 95 -21.20 -5.53 -5.34
C SER A 95 -21.36 -6.86 -6.03
#